data_AF-A0A1A7KJ57-F1
#
_entry.id   AF-A0A1A7KJ57-F1
#
_cell.length_a   1.000
_cell.length_b   1.000
_cell.length_c   1.000
_cell.angle_alpha   90.00
_cell.angle_beta   90.00
_cell.angle_gamma   90.00
#
_symmetry.space_group_name_H-M   'P 1'
#
loop_
_entity.id
_entity.type
_entity.pdbx_description
1 polymer ?
#
loop_
_entity_poly.entity_id
_entity_poly.type
_entity_poly.pdbx_seq_one_letter_code
_entity_poly.pdbx_strand_id
1 'polypeptide(L)'
;MKSIFSLLIFLIFSNYYTAHKPKFKMERFGNVKTFFRSGFNFGDKTIESQEMKIHVIGKLSEILAKRLNLKDTLMIEYERSYNDKKLIILESDNSNYKVLGLNEGVIMKSNNRGLAVRIIDKNIDVIDVLKLVEYTILNRKKINKFLTTVDYNYSYRDEYKVAILANSDDFIQKILKKNSDLISEIAQSKILLLDNGGLRTEILWKNNEFVFAKSIKYLKEDNVYKNEYVSYKVSDFKYYLDSFDSSCILIFNDTNTFTYFDGREENTSSQKLDENFSDFYPFRLNKDKISNKILLIPFNNDGFYVYKINKKLLQKIE
;
A
#
# COMPACT_ATOMS: atom_id res chain seq x y z
N MET A 1 -24.84 38.10 5.17
CA MET A 1 -23.40 37.84 4.99
C MET A 1 -22.81 36.85 6.01
N LYS A 2 -23.07 36.98 7.32
CA LYS A 2 -22.56 36.02 8.33
C LYS A 2 -23.02 34.56 8.10
N SER A 3 -24.25 34.34 7.66
CA SER A 3 -24.79 33.00 7.36
C SER A 3 -24.12 32.31 6.16
N ILE A 4 -23.79 33.06 5.11
CA ILE A 4 -23.07 32.55 3.92
C ILE A 4 -21.64 32.20 4.29
N PHE A 5 -20.98 33.02 5.11
CA PHE A 5 -19.61 32.76 5.57
C PHE A 5 -19.56 31.50 6.47
N SER A 6 -20.52 31.34 7.38
CA SER A 6 -20.66 30.11 8.17
C SER A 6 -20.98 28.88 7.32
N LEU A 7 -21.80 29.00 6.27
CA LEU A 7 -22.08 27.92 5.34
C LEU A 7 -20.82 27.52 4.54
N LEU A 8 -20.01 28.50 4.12
CA LEU A 8 -18.75 28.27 3.42
C LEU A 8 -17.72 27.57 4.32
N ILE A 9 -17.60 28.02 5.57
CA ILE A 9 -16.81 27.35 6.61
C ILE A 9 -17.33 25.91 6.81
N PHE A 10 -18.64 25.72 6.97
CA PHE A 10 -19.24 24.40 7.17
C PHE A 10 -19.04 23.46 5.98
N LEU A 11 -19.07 23.97 4.73
CA LEU A 11 -18.80 23.20 3.51
C LEU A 11 -17.32 22.87 3.34
N ILE A 12 -16.42 23.75 3.77
CA ILE A 12 -14.99 23.49 3.82
C ILE A 12 -14.73 22.38 4.85
N PHE A 13 -15.27 22.52 6.06
CA PHE A 13 -15.06 21.59 7.19
C PHE A 13 -15.86 20.27 7.09
N SER A 14 -16.98 20.21 6.36
CA SER A 14 -17.78 18.99 6.22
C SER A 14 -17.03 17.87 5.50
N ASN A 15 -16.09 18.23 4.61
CA ASN A 15 -15.19 17.27 3.94
C ASN A 15 -14.04 16.77 4.84
N TYR A 16 -13.90 17.26 6.08
CA TYR A 16 -12.84 16.81 7.00
C TYR A 16 -13.28 15.63 7.89
N TYR A 17 -14.58 15.32 7.96
CA TYR A 17 -15.10 14.28 8.87
C TYR A 17 -14.92 12.82 8.38
N THR A 18 -14.39 12.59 7.18
CA THR A 18 -14.13 11.24 6.66
C THR A 18 -12.73 10.71 6.99
N ALA A 19 -11.88 11.51 7.62
CA ALA A 19 -10.48 11.18 7.87
C ALA A 19 -10.23 9.98 8.82
N HIS A 20 -11.24 9.47 9.54
CA HIS A 20 -11.00 8.46 10.59
C HIS A 20 -11.37 7.02 10.25
N LYS A 21 -11.99 6.74 9.10
CA LYS A 21 -12.36 5.36 8.74
C LYS A 21 -11.28 4.71 7.89
N PRO A 22 -10.73 3.55 8.26
CA PRO A 22 -9.81 2.79 7.41
C PRO A 22 -10.34 2.64 5.97
N LYS A 23 -9.48 2.90 4.98
CA LYS A 23 -9.73 2.54 3.59
C LYS A 23 -9.58 1.03 3.46
N PHE A 24 -10.55 0.38 2.82
CA PHE A 24 -10.46 -1.02 2.45
C PHE A 24 -10.54 -1.19 0.93
N LYS A 25 -9.88 -2.23 0.41
CA LYS A 25 -9.90 -2.57 -1.01
C LYS A 25 -10.01 -4.08 -1.17
N MET A 26 -10.89 -4.51 -2.06
CA MET A 26 -11.07 -5.91 -2.42
C MET A 26 -10.87 -6.08 -3.91
N GLU A 27 -10.04 -7.03 -4.32
CA GLU A 27 -9.77 -7.30 -5.73
C GLU A 27 -9.82 -8.80 -6.01
N ARG A 28 -9.99 -9.17 -7.29
CA ARG A 28 -10.04 -10.55 -7.74
C ARG A 28 -9.15 -10.75 -8.97
N PHE A 29 -8.32 -11.78 -8.92
CA PHE A 29 -7.38 -12.18 -9.98
C PHE A 29 -7.57 -13.68 -10.24
N GLY A 30 -8.48 -14.02 -11.15
CA GLY A 30 -8.87 -15.42 -11.38
C GLY A 30 -9.50 -16.07 -10.14
N ASN A 31 -8.83 -17.08 -9.59
CA ASN A 31 -9.20 -17.76 -8.34
C ASN A 31 -8.59 -17.13 -7.08
N VAL A 32 -7.75 -16.09 -7.22
CA VAL A 32 -7.19 -15.34 -6.10
C VAL A 32 -8.10 -14.16 -5.76
N LYS A 33 -8.38 -13.98 -4.47
CA LYS A 33 -9.07 -12.82 -3.91
C LYS A 33 -8.13 -12.12 -2.94
N THR A 34 -8.10 -10.79 -2.99
CA THR A 34 -7.32 -9.99 -2.05
C THR A 34 -8.24 -9.10 -1.23
N PHE A 35 -7.89 -8.91 0.03
CA PHE A 35 -8.47 -7.92 0.93
C PHE A 35 -7.34 -7.10 1.54
N PHE A 36 -7.46 -5.78 1.45
CA PHE A 36 -6.56 -4.81 2.07
C PHE A 36 -7.38 -3.92 3.00
N ARG A 37 -6.90 -3.73 4.22
CA ARG A 37 -7.36 -2.69 5.14
C ARG A 37 -6.17 -1.84 5.58
N SER A 38 -6.20 -0.56 5.20
CA SER A 38 -5.23 0.45 5.63
C SER A 38 -5.35 0.74 7.12
N GLY A 39 -4.32 1.36 7.70
CA GLY A 39 -4.39 1.88 9.06
C GLY A 39 -5.19 3.19 9.12
N PHE A 40 -5.37 3.87 7.99
CA PHE A 40 -5.98 5.18 7.89
C PHE A 40 -6.45 5.46 6.44
N ASN A 41 -7.45 6.34 6.26
CA ASN A 41 -7.88 6.78 4.92
C ASN A 41 -7.46 8.23 4.66
N PHE A 42 -6.49 8.40 3.76
CA PHE A 42 -5.94 9.70 3.37
C PHE A 42 -6.61 10.29 2.11
N GLY A 43 -7.77 9.77 1.72
CA GLY A 43 -8.48 10.16 0.49
C GLY A 43 -7.95 9.48 -0.76
N ASP A 44 -8.57 9.78 -1.90
CA ASP A 44 -8.37 9.02 -3.15
C ASP A 44 -7.02 9.31 -3.84
N LYS A 45 -6.34 10.39 -3.47
CA LYS A 45 -5.07 10.85 -4.08
C LYS A 45 -3.82 10.49 -3.28
N THR A 46 -4.01 9.90 -2.11
CA THR A 46 -2.92 9.45 -1.24
C THR A 46 -2.98 7.94 -1.13
N ILE A 47 -1.96 7.26 -1.64
CA ILE A 47 -1.94 5.79 -1.72
C ILE A 47 -0.73 5.26 -0.95
N GLU A 48 -1.01 4.42 0.04
CA GLU A 48 0.03 3.70 0.79
C GLU A 48 0.70 2.64 -0.08
N SER A 49 2.00 2.41 0.12
CA SER A 49 2.71 1.35 -0.60
C SER A 49 2.08 -0.02 -0.38
N GLN A 50 1.57 -0.28 0.82
CA GLN A 50 0.96 -1.56 1.20
C GLN A 50 -0.28 -1.88 0.34
N GLU A 51 -1.07 -0.87 -0.04
CA GLU A 51 -2.20 -1.04 -0.96
C GLU A 51 -1.71 -1.55 -2.32
N MET A 52 -0.62 -0.96 -2.83
CA MET A 52 -0.03 -1.37 -4.11
C MET A 52 0.63 -2.75 -4.02
N LYS A 53 1.32 -3.06 -2.92
CA LYS A 53 1.93 -4.38 -2.68
C LYS A 53 0.87 -5.47 -2.70
N ILE A 54 -0.30 -5.27 -2.09
CA ILE A 54 -1.39 -6.27 -2.14
C ILE A 54 -1.93 -6.48 -3.55
N HIS A 55 -2.03 -5.43 -4.36
CA HIS A 55 -2.39 -5.58 -5.77
C HIS A 55 -1.33 -6.42 -6.52
N VAL A 56 -0.04 -6.10 -6.36
CA VAL A 56 1.08 -6.85 -6.95
C VAL A 56 1.03 -8.32 -6.51
N ILE A 57 0.91 -8.58 -5.21
CA ILE A 57 0.81 -9.91 -4.61
C ILE A 57 -0.37 -10.67 -5.22
N GLY A 58 -1.53 -10.04 -5.39
CA GLY A 58 -2.70 -10.67 -5.99
C GLY A 58 -2.45 -11.12 -7.43
N LYS A 59 -1.85 -10.26 -8.26
CA LYS A 59 -1.46 -10.58 -9.65
C LYS A 59 -0.42 -11.70 -9.71
N LEU A 60 0.63 -11.62 -8.91
CA LEU A 60 1.70 -12.63 -8.89
C LEU A 60 1.21 -13.96 -8.32
N SER A 61 0.32 -13.92 -7.33
CA SER A 61 -0.32 -15.12 -6.76
C SER A 61 -1.24 -15.81 -7.76
N GLU A 62 -1.89 -15.09 -8.68
CA GLU A 62 -2.65 -15.71 -9.77
C GLU A 62 -1.73 -16.52 -10.70
N ILE A 63 -0.56 -15.97 -11.04
CA ILE A 63 0.44 -16.67 -11.85
C ILE A 63 0.94 -17.91 -11.11
N LEU A 64 1.28 -17.76 -9.82
CA LEU A 64 1.73 -18.84 -8.96
C LEU A 64 0.66 -19.95 -8.82
N ALA A 65 -0.60 -19.57 -8.58
CA ALA A 65 -1.71 -20.51 -8.49
C ALA A 65 -1.91 -21.31 -9.77
N LYS A 66 -1.78 -20.69 -10.95
CA LYS A 66 -1.82 -21.38 -12.24
C LYS A 66 -0.66 -22.37 -12.38
N ARG A 67 0.57 -21.95 -12.08
CA ARG A 67 1.78 -22.81 -12.16
C ARG A 67 1.72 -24.00 -11.20
N LEU A 68 1.12 -23.83 -10.04
CA LEU A 68 0.93 -24.87 -9.02
C LEU A 68 -0.39 -25.65 -9.17
N ASN A 69 -1.14 -25.43 -10.26
CA ASN A 69 -2.43 -26.07 -10.54
C ASN A 69 -3.48 -25.95 -9.43
N LEU A 70 -3.48 -24.83 -8.71
CA LEU A 70 -4.52 -24.52 -7.72
C LEU A 70 -5.81 -24.09 -8.43
N LYS A 71 -6.88 -24.87 -8.26
CA LYS A 71 -8.22 -24.55 -8.78
C LYS A 71 -9.13 -23.89 -7.74
N ASP A 72 -8.88 -24.15 -6.46
CA ASP A 72 -9.68 -23.62 -5.36
C ASP A 72 -9.45 -22.11 -5.19
N THR A 73 -10.35 -21.44 -4.47
CA THR A 73 -10.17 -20.02 -4.14
C THR A 73 -8.99 -19.85 -3.18
N LEU A 74 -8.08 -18.92 -3.48
CA LEU A 74 -7.05 -18.44 -2.57
C LEU A 74 -7.43 -17.05 -2.07
N MET A 75 -7.61 -16.88 -0.76
CA MET A 75 -7.82 -15.59 -0.12
C MET A 75 -6.49 -15.04 0.40
N ILE A 76 -6.18 -13.78 0.14
CA ILE A 76 -5.03 -13.07 0.70
C ILE A 76 -5.57 -11.86 1.44
N GLU A 77 -5.52 -11.87 2.77
CA GLU A 77 -5.96 -10.74 3.59
C GLU A 77 -4.76 -10.04 4.22
N TYR A 78 -4.72 -8.72 4.11
CA TYR A 78 -3.79 -7.89 4.84
C TYR A 78 -4.49 -6.77 5.56
N GLU A 79 -4.16 -6.62 6.84
CA GLU A 79 -4.51 -5.46 7.63
C GLU A 79 -3.26 -4.81 8.20
N ARG A 80 -3.17 -3.50 7.96
CA ARG A 80 -2.14 -2.66 8.54
C ARG A 80 -2.41 -2.50 10.03
N SER A 81 -1.48 -2.97 10.86
CA SER A 81 -1.51 -2.80 12.31
C SER A 81 -0.39 -1.87 12.78
N TYR A 82 -0.70 -1.01 13.75
CA TYR A 82 0.30 -0.20 14.46
C TYR A 82 0.84 -0.89 15.72
N ASN A 83 0.29 -2.05 16.08
CA ASN A 83 0.80 -2.86 17.18
C ASN A 83 2.01 -3.66 16.70
N ASP A 84 2.99 -3.85 17.60
CA ASP A 84 4.21 -4.63 17.29
C ASP A 84 3.96 -6.13 17.14
N LYS A 85 2.76 -6.60 17.51
CA LYS A 85 2.38 -8.01 17.40
C LYS A 85 1.90 -8.34 16.00
N LYS A 86 2.83 -8.90 15.22
CA LYS A 86 2.57 -9.54 13.93
C LYS A 86 1.68 -10.78 14.13
N LEU A 87 0.73 -10.97 13.23
CA LEU A 87 -0.10 -12.16 13.16
C LEU A 87 -0.13 -12.69 11.73
N ILE A 88 0.23 -13.96 11.55
CA ILE A 88 0.08 -14.64 10.26
C ILE A 88 -0.74 -15.91 10.45
N ILE A 89 -1.75 -16.09 9.58
CA ILE A 89 -2.59 -17.28 9.54
C ILE A 89 -2.55 -17.86 8.12
N LEU A 90 -1.95 -19.03 8.00
CA LEU A 90 -2.00 -19.88 6.83
C LEU A 90 -2.99 -21.00 7.13
N GLU A 91 -4.13 -21.01 6.44
CA GLU A 91 -5.15 -22.03 6.68
C GLU A 91 -5.76 -22.55 5.38
N SER A 92 -6.10 -23.84 5.40
CA SER A 92 -6.94 -24.48 4.41
C SER A 92 -8.38 -24.51 4.87
N ASP A 93 -9.26 -24.75 3.90
CA ASP A 93 -10.69 -24.92 4.10
C ASP A 93 -11.36 -23.65 4.64
N ASN A 94 -10.74 -22.48 4.52
CA ASN A 94 -11.34 -21.23 4.97
C ASN A 94 -10.95 -20.03 4.11
N SER A 95 -11.79 -19.71 3.12
CA SER A 95 -11.64 -18.55 2.25
C SER A 95 -12.59 -17.37 2.58
N ASN A 96 -13.15 -17.32 3.79
CA ASN A 96 -13.98 -16.19 4.25
C ASN A 96 -13.11 -14.98 4.64
N TYR A 97 -13.71 -13.79 4.69
CA TYR A 97 -13.04 -12.58 5.20
C TYR A 97 -12.95 -12.62 6.73
N LYS A 98 -11.87 -13.16 7.28
CA LYS A 98 -11.75 -13.43 8.73
C LYS A 98 -11.20 -12.23 9.47
N VAL A 99 -10.27 -11.51 8.85
CA VAL A 99 -9.58 -10.35 9.45
C VAL A 99 -10.56 -9.25 9.84
N LEU A 100 -11.61 -9.03 9.04
CA LEU A 100 -12.70 -8.10 9.35
C LEU A 100 -13.40 -8.42 10.69
N GLY A 101 -13.75 -9.69 10.91
CA GLY A 101 -14.41 -10.11 12.15
C GLY A 101 -13.53 -9.96 13.37
N LEU A 102 -12.21 -10.20 13.24
CA LEU A 102 -11.29 -10.14 14.38
C LEU A 102 -11.26 -8.76 15.05
N ASN A 103 -11.40 -7.68 14.28
CA ASN A 103 -11.43 -6.32 14.84
C ASN A 103 -12.71 -5.97 15.59
N GLU A 104 -13.76 -6.77 15.41
CA GLU A 104 -15.02 -6.65 16.14
C GLU A 104 -15.09 -7.68 17.30
N GLY A 105 -13.99 -8.39 17.57
CA GLY A 105 -13.96 -9.49 18.53
C GLY A 105 -14.70 -10.75 18.05
N VAL A 106 -15.02 -10.84 16.76
CA VAL A 106 -15.80 -11.92 16.16
C VAL A 106 -14.89 -12.91 15.43
N ILE A 107 -14.88 -14.17 15.88
CA ILE A 107 -14.20 -15.25 15.17
C ILE A 107 -15.14 -15.79 14.08
N MET A 108 -14.85 -15.46 12.82
CA MET A 108 -15.59 -16.01 11.69
C MET A 108 -15.37 -17.52 11.56
N LYS A 109 -16.45 -18.28 11.44
CA LYS A 109 -16.39 -19.72 11.20
C LYS A 109 -15.82 -20.02 9.81
N SER A 110 -15.10 -21.14 9.73
CA SER A 110 -14.64 -21.74 8.49
C SER A 110 -15.81 -21.97 7.52
N ASN A 111 -15.60 -21.70 6.22
CA ASN A 111 -16.55 -22.08 5.17
C ASN A 111 -16.25 -23.46 4.56
N ASN A 112 -15.27 -24.18 5.09
CA ASN A 112 -14.79 -25.48 4.62
C ASN A 112 -14.37 -25.49 3.14
N ARG A 113 -13.87 -24.36 2.62
CA ARG A 113 -13.49 -24.17 1.22
C ARG A 113 -12.26 -23.29 1.04
N GLY A 114 -11.45 -23.62 0.04
CA GLY A 114 -10.35 -22.78 -0.42
C GLY A 114 -9.15 -22.76 0.52
N LEU A 115 -8.28 -21.78 0.28
CA LEU A 115 -7.05 -21.51 1.02
C LEU A 115 -7.03 -20.05 1.45
N ALA A 116 -6.25 -19.74 2.47
CA ALA A 116 -6.02 -18.37 2.85
C ALA A 116 -4.64 -18.11 3.46
N VAL A 117 -4.12 -16.93 3.13
CA VAL A 117 -2.95 -16.30 3.73
C VAL A 117 -3.42 -14.98 4.33
N ARG A 118 -3.39 -14.86 5.66
CA ARG A 118 -3.85 -13.68 6.38
C ARG A 118 -2.71 -13.08 7.15
N ILE A 119 -2.54 -11.77 7.05
CA ILE A 119 -1.41 -11.05 7.64
C ILE A 119 -1.93 -9.80 8.32
N ILE A 120 -1.67 -9.67 9.62
CA ILE A 120 -1.83 -8.42 10.35
C ILE A 120 -0.43 -8.00 10.79
N ASP A 121 0.09 -6.95 10.17
CA ASP A 121 1.48 -6.53 10.37
C ASP A 121 1.63 -5.03 10.09
N LYS A 122 2.80 -4.49 10.45
CA LYS A 122 3.17 -3.12 10.13
C LYS A 122 3.43 -2.97 8.63
N ASN A 123 4.19 -3.86 8.04
CA ASN A 123 4.49 -3.83 6.62
C ASN A 123 4.58 -5.25 6.09
N ILE A 124 4.33 -5.42 4.79
CA ILE A 124 4.58 -6.66 4.07
C ILE A 124 5.65 -6.46 3.01
N ASP A 125 6.37 -7.55 2.75
CA ASP A 125 7.25 -7.72 1.60
C ASP A 125 6.58 -8.63 0.56
N VAL A 126 6.70 -8.29 -0.72
CA VAL A 126 6.02 -9.03 -1.79
C VAL A 126 6.55 -10.45 -1.90
N ILE A 127 7.87 -10.65 -1.81
CA ILE A 127 8.51 -11.96 -1.95
C ILE A 127 8.14 -12.85 -0.76
N ASP A 128 8.17 -12.31 0.45
CA ASP A 128 7.79 -13.06 1.65
C ASP A 128 6.35 -13.54 1.58
N VAL A 129 5.41 -12.69 1.16
CA VAL A 129 4.01 -13.11 1.03
C VAL A 129 3.86 -14.17 -0.07
N LEU A 130 4.57 -14.06 -1.18
CA LEU A 130 4.55 -15.10 -2.21
C LEU A 130 5.08 -16.44 -1.70
N LYS A 131 6.10 -16.45 -0.84
CA LYS A 131 6.61 -17.69 -0.18
C LYS A 131 5.55 -18.31 0.71
N LEU A 132 4.81 -17.49 1.47
CA LEU A 132 3.70 -17.95 2.28
C LEU A 132 2.57 -18.54 1.42
N VAL A 133 2.24 -17.89 0.30
CA VAL A 133 1.25 -18.38 -0.67
C VAL A 133 1.68 -19.72 -1.26
N GLU A 134 2.89 -19.81 -1.80
CA GLU A 134 3.43 -21.05 -2.37
C GLU A 134 3.39 -22.19 -1.36
N TYR A 135 3.90 -21.94 -0.16
CA TYR A 135 3.92 -22.94 0.90
C TYR A 135 2.50 -23.42 1.27
N THR A 136 1.55 -22.49 1.36
CA THR A 136 0.14 -22.80 1.69
C THR A 136 -0.50 -23.68 0.62
N ILE A 137 -0.25 -23.38 -0.66
CA ILE A 137 -0.74 -24.20 -1.79
C ILE A 137 -0.17 -25.61 -1.73
N LEU A 138 1.16 -25.73 -1.60
CA LEU A 138 1.86 -27.01 -1.58
C LEU A 138 1.49 -27.87 -0.36
N ASN A 139 1.16 -27.25 0.77
CA ASN A 139 0.88 -27.93 2.04
C ASN A 139 -0.59 -27.93 2.44
N ARG A 140 -1.52 -27.64 1.52
CA ARG A 140 -2.95 -27.46 1.81
C ARG A 140 -3.59 -28.54 2.70
N LYS A 141 -3.18 -29.81 2.58
CA LYS A 141 -3.74 -30.92 3.37
C LYS A 141 -3.30 -30.94 4.84
N LYS A 142 -2.22 -30.24 5.18
CA LYS A 142 -1.57 -30.30 6.50
C LYS A 142 -1.42 -28.93 7.16
N ILE A 143 -1.65 -27.83 6.42
CA ILE A 143 -1.34 -26.48 6.89
C ILE A 143 -2.04 -26.13 8.22
N ASN A 144 -3.30 -26.55 8.40
CA ASN A 144 -4.06 -26.32 9.62
C ASN A 144 -3.44 -26.99 10.87
N LYS A 145 -2.59 -28.00 10.71
CA LYS A 145 -1.90 -28.66 11.85
C LYS A 145 -0.81 -27.79 12.48
N PHE A 146 -0.38 -26.74 11.79
CA PHE A 146 0.64 -25.80 12.27
C PHE A 146 0.03 -24.55 12.92
N LEU A 147 -1.29 -24.56 13.13
CA LEU A 147 -1.99 -23.50 13.85
C LEU A 147 -1.94 -23.78 15.36
N THR A 148 -1.59 -22.76 16.11
CA THR A 148 -1.56 -22.74 17.56
C THR A 148 -2.43 -21.61 18.09
N THR A 149 -3.01 -21.80 19.27
CA THR A 149 -3.78 -20.75 19.93
C THR A 149 -2.87 -19.60 20.35
N VAL A 150 -3.25 -18.38 19.96
CA VAL A 150 -2.59 -17.13 20.35
C VAL A 150 -3.64 -16.11 20.81
N ASP A 151 -3.27 -15.26 21.75
CA ASP A 151 -4.12 -14.14 22.17
C ASP A 151 -3.96 -12.96 21.22
N TYR A 152 -5.04 -12.58 20.54
CA TYR A 152 -5.08 -11.40 19.69
C TYR A 152 -5.80 -10.25 20.39
N ASN A 153 -5.11 -9.11 20.48
CA ASN A 153 -5.66 -7.86 20.99
C ASN A 153 -6.37 -7.13 19.84
N TYR A 154 -7.69 -7.01 19.90
CA TYR A 154 -8.47 -6.33 18.86
C TYR A 154 -8.87 -4.90 19.23
N SER A 155 -8.47 -4.43 20.42
CA SER A 155 -8.63 -3.04 20.83
C SER A 155 -7.28 -2.33 20.92
N TYR A 156 -7.26 -1.05 20.54
CA TYR A 156 -6.07 -0.19 20.61
C TYR A 156 -5.48 -0.04 22.02
N ARG A 157 -6.24 -0.37 23.07
CA ARG A 157 -5.81 -0.29 24.48
C ARG A 157 -5.37 -1.64 25.05
N ASP A 158 -5.32 -2.68 24.23
CA ASP A 158 -5.00 -4.06 24.64
C ASP A 158 -5.92 -4.65 25.75
N GLU A 159 -7.04 -3.98 26.01
CA GLU A 159 -8.01 -4.35 27.06
C GLU A 159 -8.85 -5.58 26.65
N TYR A 160 -8.99 -5.83 25.35
CA TYR A 160 -9.84 -6.90 24.83
C TYR A 160 -9.05 -7.89 23.99
N LYS A 161 -9.12 -9.15 24.41
CA LYS A 161 -8.43 -10.30 23.82
C LYS A 161 -9.40 -11.31 23.28
N VAL A 162 -9.04 -11.92 22.17
CA VAL A 162 -9.71 -13.10 21.62
C VAL A 162 -8.67 -14.16 21.30
N ALA A 163 -8.93 -15.39 21.74
CA ALA A 163 -8.09 -16.53 21.43
C ALA A 163 -8.34 -16.96 19.98
N ILE A 164 -7.28 -16.98 19.17
CA ILE A 164 -7.37 -17.35 17.75
C ILE A 164 -6.30 -18.36 17.36
N LEU A 165 -6.56 -19.09 16.29
CA LEU A 165 -5.60 -20.02 15.71
C LEU A 165 -4.73 -19.29 14.67
N ALA A 166 -3.43 -19.28 14.89
CA ALA A 166 -2.44 -18.66 14.01
C ALA A 166 -1.15 -19.47 13.95
N ASN A 167 -0.27 -19.17 12.99
CA ASN A 167 1.03 -19.83 12.91
C ASN A 167 2.04 -19.12 13.81
N SER A 168 2.94 -19.88 14.43
CA SER A 168 4.04 -19.31 15.23
C SER A 168 5.08 -18.62 14.36
N ASP A 169 5.75 -17.61 14.91
CA ASP A 169 6.81 -16.88 14.21
C ASP A 169 7.94 -17.81 13.75
N ASP A 170 8.37 -18.76 14.59
CA ASP A 170 9.38 -19.76 14.24
C ASP A 170 8.99 -20.58 13.00
N PHE A 171 7.71 -20.94 12.88
CA PHE A 171 7.22 -21.67 11.72
C PHE A 171 7.22 -20.79 10.47
N ILE A 172 6.77 -19.54 10.59
CA ILE A 172 6.79 -18.57 9.48
C ILE A 172 8.22 -18.32 9.01
N GLN A 173 9.17 -18.07 9.92
CA GLN A 173 10.56 -17.82 9.57
C GLN A 173 11.22 -19.00 8.84
N LYS A 174 10.83 -20.25 9.17
CA LYS A 174 11.27 -21.43 8.43
C LYS A 174 10.77 -21.45 6.98
N ILE A 175 9.60 -20.89 6.71
CA ILE A 175 9.07 -20.74 5.34
C ILE A 175 9.85 -19.63 4.62
N LEU A 176 10.00 -18.46 5.24
CA LEU A 176 10.62 -17.29 4.62
C LEU A 176 12.10 -17.50 4.26
N LYS A 177 12.83 -18.31 5.04
CA LYS A 177 14.23 -18.66 4.76
C LYS A 177 14.42 -19.56 3.54
N LYS A 178 13.37 -20.20 3.02
CA LYS A 178 13.50 -21.06 1.85
C LYS A 178 13.59 -20.21 0.57
N ASN A 179 14.50 -20.60 -0.31
CA ASN A 179 14.54 -20.08 -1.68
C ASN A 179 13.49 -20.79 -2.52
N SER A 180 12.97 -20.07 -3.51
CA SER A 180 12.02 -20.60 -4.49
C SER A 180 12.36 -20.03 -5.85
N ASP A 181 12.74 -20.91 -6.77
CA ASP A 181 13.07 -20.55 -8.14
C ASP A 181 11.83 -20.01 -8.87
N LEU A 182 10.66 -20.60 -8.60
CA LEU A 182 9.39 -20.14 -9.15
C LEU A 182 9.04 -18.72 -8.68
N ILE A 183 9.24 -18.40 -7.40
CA ILE A 183 9.02 -17.04 -6.89
C ILE A 183 10.02 -16.07 -7.51
N SER A 184 11.28 -16.47 -7.62
CA SER A 184 12.34 -15.66 -8.23
C SER A 184 12.03 -15.34 -9.70
N GLU A 185 11.47 -16.30 -10.45
CA GLU A 185 11.00 -16.10 -11.82
C GLU A 185 9.82 -15.11 -11.86
N ILE A 186 8.74 -15.37 -11.11
CA ILE A 186 7.52 -14.55 -11.22
C ILE A 186 7.72 -13.13 -10.70
N ALA A 187 8.60 -12.90 -9.72
CA ALA A 187 8.89 -11.58 -9.15
C ALA A 187 9.46 -10.58 -10.17
N GLN A 188 10.03 -11.08 -11.27
CA GLN A 188 10.53 -10.26 -12.38
C GLN A 188 9.42 -9.77 -13.31
N SER A 189 8.19 -10.25 -13.14
CA SER A 189 7.05 -9.86 -13.98
C SER A 189 6.76 -8.36 -13.92
N LYS A 190 6.45 -7.79 -15.08
CA LYS A 190 5.97 -6.41 -15.20
C LYS A 190 4.47 -6.34 -14.89
N ILE A 191 4.06 -5.51 -13.93
CA ILE A 191 2.66 -5.28 -13.58
C ILE A 191 2.36 -3.78 -13.66
N LEU A 192 1.36 -3.39 -14.44
CA LEU A 192 0.87 -2.02 -14.47
C LEU A 192 -0.03 -1.79 -13.25
N LEU A 193 0.29 -0.78 -12.43
CA LEU A 193 -0.44 -0.45 -11.21
C LEU A 193 -1.31 0.79 -11.38
N LEU A 194 -0.82 1.78 -12.15
CA LEU A 194 -1.53 3.01 -12.46
C LEU A 194 -1.13 3.52 -13.84
N ASP A 195 -2.10 4.05 -14.58
CA ASP A 195 -1.86 4.80 -15.81
C ASP A 195 -2.92 5.90 -15.95
N ASN A 196 -2.51 7.14 -15.73
CA ASN A 196 -3.40 8.30 -15.75
C ASN A 196 -3.57 8.93 -17.14
N GLY A 197 -3.03 8.31 -18.20
CA GLY A 197 -3.11 8.80 -19.58
C GLY A 197 -1.86 9.55 -20.05
N GLY A 198 -1.87 9.99 -21.32
CA GLY A 198 -0.71 10.58 -21.99
C GLY A 198 -0.03 11.71 -21.21
N LEU A 199 1.29 11.62 -21.06
CA LEU A 199 2.15 12.56 -20.31
C LEU A 199 1.79 12.72 -18.82
N ARG A 200 0.95 11.86 -18.27
CA ARG A 200 0.62 11.78 -16.84
C ARG A 200 1.33 10.60 -16.19
N THR A 201 1.19 10.49 -14.87
CA THR A 201 1.86 9.45 -14.11
C THR A 201 1.45 8.05 -14.57
N GLU A 202 2.46 7.22 -14.79
CA GLU A 202 2.37 5.76 -14.88
C GLU A 202 3.14 5.16 -13.69
N ILE A 203 2.57 4.16 -13.04
CA ILE A 203 3.26 3.40 -11.98
C ILE A 203 3.23 1.93 -12.33
N LEU A 204 4.39 1.29 -12.26
CA LEU A 204 4.57 -0.12 -12.57
C LEU A 204 5.31 -0.82 -11.45
N TRP A 205 5.11 -2.11 -11.32
CA TRP A 205 6.02 -3.02 -10.62
C TRP A 205 6.87 -3.74 -11.65
N LYS A 206 8.18 -3.75 -11.47
CA LYS A 206 9.12 -4.47 -12.34
C LYS A 206 10.39 -4.78 -11.57
N ASN A 207 10.92 -6.00 -11.72
CA ASN A 207 12.19 -6.42 -11.11
C ASN A 207 12.22 -6.19 -9.58
N ASN A 208 11.13 -6.50 -8.89
CA ASN A 208 10.98 -6.28 -7.45
C ASN A 208 11.05 -4.81 -6.99
N GLU A 209 10.76 -3.86 -7.88
CA GLU A 209 10.76 -2.43 -7.58
C GLU A 209 9.48 -1.75 -8.10
N PHE A 210 9.09 -0.67 -7.44
CA PHE A 210 8.15 0.29 -7.98
C PHE A 210 8.86 1.23 -8.95
N VAL A 211 8.25 1.44 -10.11
CA VAL A 211 8.73 2.31 -11.16
C VAL A 211 7.70 3.41 -11.38
N PHE A 212 8.06 4.64 -11.04
CA PHE A 212 7.28 5.84 -11.32
C PHE A 212 7.78 6.44 -12.64
N ALA A 213 6.88 6.67 -13.59
CA ALA A 213 7.22 7.14 -14.92
C ALA A 213 6.14 8.07 -15.48
N LYS A 214 6.40 8.64 -16.66
CA LYS A 214 5.39 9.30 -17.48
C LYS A 214 4.85 8.34 -18.53
N SER A 215 3.54 8.31 -18.70
CA SER A 215 2.87 7.51 -19.72
C SER A 215 3.13 8.09 -21.11
N ILE A 216 4.15 7.57 -21.79
CA ILE A 216 4.55 7.99 -23.15
C ILE A 216 3.86 7.19 -24.26
N LYS A 217 3.10 6.14 -23.92
CA LYS A 217 2.47 5.23 -24.89
C LYS A 217 1.44 5.91 -25.81
N TYR A 218 0.93 7.06 -25.39
CA TYR A 218 -0.04 7.87 -26.15
C TYR A 218 0.62 8.88 -27.09
N LEU A 219 1.93 9.03 -27.02
CA LEU A 219 2.69 9.91 -27.91
C LEU A 219 2.98 9.19 -29.22
N LYS A 220 2.97 9.93 -30.33
CA LYS A 220 3.47 9.47 -31.63
C LYS A 220 4.93 9.01 -31.53
N GLU A 221 5.35 8.09 -32.38
CA GLU A 221 6.71 7.55 -32.38
C GLU A 221 7.79 8.61 -32.60
N ASP A 222 7.51 9.59 -33.45
CA ASP A 222 8.37 10.72 -33.77
C ASP A 222 8.33 11.86 -32.73
N ASN A 223 7.65 11.67 -31.61
CA ASN A 223 7.53 12.71 -30.60
C ASN A 223 8.84 12.91 -29.84
N VAL A 224 9.44 14.09 -30.01
CA VAL A 224 10.73 14.50 -29.41
C VAL A 224 10.79 14.35 -27.89
N TYR A 225 9.66 14.48 -27.19
CA TYR A 225 9.60 14.40 -25.73
C TYR A 225 9.69 12.96 -25.20
N LYS A 226 9.61 11.92 -26.05
CA LYS A 226 9.71 10.52 -25.59
C LYS A 226 11.02 10.21 -24.88
N ASN A 227 12.11 10.87 -25.28
CA ASN A 227 13.44 10.64 -24.72
C ASN A 227 13.77 11.57 -23.54
N GLU A 228 12.92 12.56 -23.25
CA GLU A 228 13.17 13.52 -22.18
C GLU A 228 12.69 13.03 -20.81
N TYR A 229 11.79 12.04 -20.78
CA TYR A 229 11.22 11.53 -19.54
C TYR A 229 12.01 10.33 -19.01
N VAL A 230 12.42 10.43 -17.75
CA VAL A 230 13.05 9.33 -17.01
C VAL A 230 12.04 8.62 -16.11
N SER A 231 12.42 7.42 -15.67
CA SER A 231 11.71 6.70 -14.62
C SER A 231 12.44 6.81 -13.29
N TYR A 232 11.70 6.95 -12.19
CA TYR A 232 12.23 6.82 -10.84
C TYR A 232 11.90 5.44 -10.28
N LYS A 233 12.92 4.73 -9.78
CA LYS A 233 12.77 3.38 -9.22
C LYS A 233 12.97 3.42 -7.71
N VAL A 234 12.15 2.67 -6.99
CA VAL A 234 12.26 2.53 -5.55
C VAL A 234 11.81 1.14 -5.11
N SER A 235 12.57 0.51 -4.22
CA SER A 235 12.23 -0.82 -3.70
C SER A 235 11.01 -0.78 -2.77
N ASP A 236 10.88 0.28 -1.97
CA ASP A 236 9.75 0.51 -1.09
C ASP A 236 9.58 1.99 -0.75
N PHE A 237 8.37 2.39 -0.35
CA PHE A 237 8.06 3.75 0.07
C PHE A 237 6.94 3.71 1.12
N LYS A 238 6.64 4.84 1.78
CA LYS A 238 5.56 4.91 2.78
C LYS A 238 4.20 5.10 2.10
N TYR A 239 4.07 6.17 1.32
CA TYR A 239 2.91 6.48 0.49
C TYR A 239 3.32 7.46 -0.62
N TYR A 240 2.45 7.65 -1.61
CA TYR A 240 2.59 8.73 -2.58
C TYR A 240 1.36 9.64 -2.59
N LEU A 241 1.56 10.89 -2.99
CA LEU A 241 0.51 11.86 -3.26
C LEU A 241 0.51 12.19 -4.75
N ASP A 242 -0.59 11.91 -5.43
CA ASP A 242 -0.79 12.27 -6.82
C ASP A 242 -1.30 13.71 -6.96
N SER A 243 -0.77 14.45 -7.93
CA SER A 243 -1.27 15.80 -8.21
C SER A 243 -2.71 15.74 -8.75
N PHE A 244 -3.40 16.88 -8.69
CA PHE A 244 -4.79 16.97 -9.13
C PHE A 244 -4.99 16.49 -10.58
N ASP A 245 -4.09 16.90 -11.47
CA ASP A 245 -4.06 16.56 -12.89
C ASP A 245 -3.17 15.34 -13.23
N SER A 246 -2.58 14.71 -12.22
CA SER A 246 -1.62 13.63 -12.33
C SER A 246 -0.39 13.95 -13.20
N SER A 247 0.01 15.23 -13.24
CA SER A 247 1.23 15.69 -13.90
C SER A 247 2.48 15.55 -13.03
N CYS A 248 2.34 15.34 -11.72
CA CYS A 248 3.47 15.05 -10.83
C CYS A 248 3.02 14.27 -9.60
N ILE A 249 3.98 13.66 -8.90
CA ILE A 249 3.77 12.90 -7.68
C ILE A 249 4.79 13.30 -6.63
N LEU A 250 4.37 13.32 -5.36
CA LEU A 250 5.29 13.27 -4.23
C LEU A 250 5.37 11.84 -3.69
N ILE A 251 6.57 11.28 -3.65
CA ILE A 251 6.82 9.93 -3.16
C ILE A 251 7.50 10.06 -1.80
N PHE A 252 6.83 9.66 -0.72
CA PHE A 252 7.40 9.69 0.62
C PHE A 252 8.16 8.40 0.86
N ASN A 253 9.48 8.45 0.87
CA ASN A 253 10.31 7.26 1.05
C ASN A 253 10.25 6.79 2.52
N ASP A 254 10.23 7.74 3.46
CA ASP A 254 10.07 7.50 4.89
C ASP A 254 9.32 8.67 5.58
N THR A 255 9.40 8.81 6.91
CA THR A 255 8.75 9.89 7.67
C THR A 255 9.36 11.27 7.43
N ASN A 256 10.62 11.30 6.99
CA ASN A 256 11.47 12.48 6.96
C ASN A 256 11.97 12.80 5.55
N THR A 257 11.75 11.92 4.57
CA THR A 257 12.23 12.11 3.21
C THR A 257 11.15 11.90 2.16
N PHE A 258 11.18 12.76 1.15
CA PHE A 258 10.28 12.65 -0.01
C PHE A 258 11.00 12.98 -1.31
N THR A 259 10.48 12.48 -2.42
CA THR A 259 10.94 12.78 -3.77
C THR A 259 9.81 13.44 -4.55
N TYR A 260 10.07 14.58 -5.18
CA TYR A 260 9.14 15.19 -6.14
C TYR A 260 9.40 14.62 -7.52
N PHE A 261 8.41 14.05 -8.19
CA PHE A 261 8.60 13.43 -9.49
C PHE A 261 7.63 13.99 -10.53
N ASP A 262 8.17 14.57 -11.60
CA ASP A 262 7.44 15.07 -12.77
C ASP A 262 7.93 14.46 -14.10
N GLY A 263 8.81 13.45 -14.02
CA GLY A 263 9.44 12.80 -15.17
C GLY A 263 10.80 13.35 -15.58
N ARG A 264 11.31 14.42 -14.94
CA ARG A 264 12.65 14.97 -15.23
C ARG A 264 13.71 14.39 -14.29
N GLU A 265 14.89 14.10 -14.84
CA GLU A 265 16.02 13.53 -14.08
C GLU A 265 16.42 14.41 -12.89
N GLU A 266 16.46 15.72 -13.11
CA GLU A 266 16.79 16.70 -12.08
C GLU A 266 15.88 16.63 -10.84
N ASN A 267 14.67 16.09 -10.95
CA ASN A 267 13.71 16.01 -9.85
C ASN A 267 13.76 14.68 -9.09
N THR A 268 14.57 13.70 -9.52
CA THR A 268 14.62 12.37 -8.89
C THR A 268 15.34 12.30 -7.54
N SER A 269 15.96 13.40 -7.09
CA SER A 269 16.68 13.46 -5.81
C SER A 269 15.75 13.60 -4.60
N SER A 270 15.94 12.75 -3.58
CA SER A 270 15.23 12.84 -2.31
C SER A 270 15.54 14.12 -1.54
N GLN A 271 14.53 14.67 -0.90
CA GLN A 271 14.56 15.88 -0.08
C GLN A 271 14.32 15.49 1.37
N LYS A 272 15.07 16.10 2.29
CA LYS A 272 14.86 15.93 3.73
C LYS A 272 13.85 16.96 4.23
N LEU A 273 13.02 16.54 5.16
CA LEU A 273 12.21 17.39 6.02
C LEU A 273 13.10 17.80 7.22
N ASP A 274 13.14 19.10 7.52
CA ASP A 274 14.08 19.65 8.53
C ASP A 274 13.75 19.26 9.99
N GLU A 275 12.56 18.72 10.26
CA GLU A 275 12.20 18.21 11.59
C GLU A 275 11.78 16.72 11.53
N ASN A 276 12.06 15.99 12.62
CA ASN A 276 11.50 14.65 12.85
C ASN A 276 10.00 14.78 13.11
N PHE A 277 9.22 14.84 12.05
CA PHE A 277 7.78 14.71 12.14
C PHE A 277 7.46 13.23 12.33
N SER A 278 7.23 12.81 13.58
CA SER A 278 6.66 11.47 13.85
C SER A 278 5.39 11.23 13.03
N ASP A 279 4.69 12.32 12.69
CA ASP A 279 3.36 12.33 12.07
C ASP A 279 3.27 13.26 10.85
N PHE A 280 4.30 13.30 9.98
CA PHE A 280 4.13 13.96 8.69
C PHE A 280 3.10 13.18 7.86
N TYR A 281 1.90 13.76 7.75
CA TYR A 281 0.83 13.29 6.88
C TYR A 281 0.36 14.52 6.09
N PRO A 282 0.87 14.76 4.88
CA PRO A 282 0.42 15.87 4.06
C PRO A 282 -0.99 15.55 3.59
N PHE A 283 -1.99 16.28 4.06
CA PHE A 283 -3.40 15.95 3.75
C PHE A 283 -3.82 16.40 2.36
N ARG A 284 -3.18 17.41 1.76
CA ARG A 284 -3.58 17.94 0.44
C ARG A 284 -2.42 18.58 -0.29
N LEU A 285 -2.17 18.13 -1.53
CA LEU A 285 -1.64 19.00 -2.59
C LEU A 285 -2.79 19.94 -2.99
N ASN A 286 -3.00 21.00 -2.21
CA ASN A 286 -4.09 21.92 -2.50
C ASN A 286 -3.72 22.75 -3.72
N LYS A 287 -4.46 22.53 -4.80
CA LYS A 287 -4.49 23.29 -6.06
C LYS A 287 -3.14 23.87 -6.52
N ASP A 288 -2.70 23.27 -7.61
CA ASP A 288 -1.96 23.94 -8.67
C ASP A 288 -0.51 24.24 -8.32
N LYS A 289 0.36 24.03 -9.31
CA LYS A 289 1.56 24.85 -9.44
C LYS A 289 1.16 26.32 -9.22
N ILE A 290 1.33 26.87 -8.01
CA ILE A 290 1.57 28.31 -7.90
C ILE A 290 3.01 28.48 -8.39
N SER A 291 3.18 28.44 -9.71
CA SER A 291 4.48 28.35 -10.36
C SER A 291 5.27 27.10 -9.92
N ASN A 292 6.38 27.28 -9.19
CA ASN A 292 7.36 26.24 -8.89
C ASN A 292 7.34 25.85 -7.41
N LYS A 293 6.15 25.79 -6.79
CA LYS A 293 5.96 25.57 -5.36
C LYS A 293 4.93 24.49 -5.06
N ILE A 294 5.16 23.74 -3.98
CA ILE A 294 4.25 22.74 -3.45
C ILE A 294 4.01 23.02 -1.96
N LEU A 295 2.74 23.04 -1.57
CA LEU A 295 2.33 23.22 -0.18
C LEU A 295 2.16 21.86 0.50
N LEU A 296 2.82 21.65 1.63
CA LEU A 296 2.68 20.47 2.48
C LEU A 296 2.18 20.91 3.85
N ILE A 297 1.05 20.35 4.29
CA ILE A 297 0.43 20.69 5.58
C ILE A 297 0.46 19.43 6.46
N PRO A 298 1.32 19.38 7.49
CA PRO A 298 1.37 18.26 8.44
C PRO A 298 0.12 18.22 9.34
N PHE A 299 -0.15 17.06 9.95
CA PHE A 299 -1.34 16.86 10.79
C PHE A 299 -1.28 17.62 12.13
N ASN A 300 -0.13 17.56 12.79
CA ASN A 300 0.05 17.92 14.20
C ASN A 300 1.02 19.11 14.37
N ASN A 301 1.11 20.01 13.38
CA ASN A 301 1.99 21.18 13.47
C ASN A 301 1.20 22.44 13.10
N ASP A 302 1.47 23.54 13.81
CA ASP A 302 0.84 24.84 13.59
C ASP A 302 1.35 25.55 12.32
N GLY A 303 2.39 25.01 11.68
CA GLY A 303 2.96 25.54 10.43
C GLY A 303 2.67 24.72 9.17
N PHE A 304 3.00 25.29 8.02
CA PHE A 304 3.00 24.59 6.73
C PHE A 304 4.34 24.70 6.03
N TYR A 305 4.64 23.76 5.13
CA TYR A 305 5.88 23.75 4.36
C TYR A 305 5.62 24.12 2.92
N VAL A 306 6.52 24.92 2.36
CA VAL A 306 6.54 25.27 0.95
C VAL A 306 7.80 24.69 0.32
N TYR A 307 7.63 23.63 -0.48
CA TYR A 307 8.70 23.09 -1.29
C TYR A 307 8.82 23.87 -2.59
N LYS A 308 9.94 24.58 -2.79
CA LYS A 308 10.27 25.31 -4.02
C LYS A 308 11.02 24.37 -4.98
N ILE A 309 10.32 23.84 -5.98
CA ILE A 309 10.79 22.83 -6.95
C ILE A 309 12.15 23.24 -7.55
N ASN A 310 12.23 24.42 -8.19
CA ASN A 310 13.46 24.86 -8.87
C ASN A 310 14.65 25.06 -7.94
N LYS A 311 14.39 25.40 -6.67
CA LYS A 311 15.44 25.60 -5.67
C LYS A 311 15.77 24.33 -4.92
N LYS A 312 14.99 23.26 -5.11
CA LYS A 312 14.99 22.03 -4.29
C LYS A 312 15.07 22.37 -2.80
N LEU A 313 14.25 23.35 -2.40
CA LEU A 313 14.32 23.94 -1.08
C LEU A 313 12.96 23.84 -0.41
N LEU A 314 12.91 23.12 0.70
CA LEU A 314 11.79 23.14 1.61
C LEU A 314 11.92 24.33 2.55
N GLN A 315 10.83 25.03 2.80
CA GLN A 315 10.79 26.12 3.78
C GLN A 315 9.57 25.95 4.69
N LYS A 316 9.80 25.93 5.99
CA LYS A 316 8.73 26.07 6.99
C LYS A 316 8.21 27.50 6.97
N ILE A 317 6.90 27.65 7.03
CA ILE A 317 6.21 28.93 7.25
C ILE A 317 5.44 28.75 8.56
N GLU A 318 5.81 29.56 9.55
CA GLU A 318 5.20 29.63 10.88
C GLU A 318 4.04 30.63 10.91
#